data_AF-I0IC25-F1
#
_entry.id   AF-I0IC25-F1
#
_cell.length_a   1.000
_cell.length_b   1.000
_cell.length_c   1.000
_cell.angle_alpha   90.00
_cell.angle_beta   90.00
_cell.angle_gamma   90.00
#
_symmetry.space_group_name_H-M   'P 1'
#
loop_
_entity.id
_entity.type
_entity.pdbx_description
1 polymer ?
#
loop_
_entity_poly.entity_id
_entity_poly.type
_entity_poly.pdbx_seq_one_letter_code
_entity_poly.pdbx_strand_id
1 'polypeptide(L)'
;MRSHSMLPASARYSTAVLLAVLPASLASSQTAWTAADGDWSNEANWTAGQPFVFDTTVADPDGDPTTDDGFTFSTAIGATIDNAGTVRVTQAGEVADVVQLGATAGGSGTLIVSTGGELTVNADDVAAQGLYLGDTVAGSSGRLVIDGGTVNILSGGGTESDGTASSGAGGDLTVGRAGSGSFEFSAGELNVGSRVNANIIIANRVGSSGTVTQTGGDAKVAGSVFIGANGPGDYSISGGTLDLFTDSQDIFVSNGATGVGVFNVSDTAVVTVGDNLRLADDFGGSGVVNQTGGSQAYGNSLLIGNNGDGTFNLSGGSLAADSAFVGNNDNAVGDFVISGGTLTVTNNFAVAATSNFNLAATTANTGRLAVVGSDATIAIGGFFVADTDRATLAFDVDGGGISLVDVASDAFLSQATVDMGVAAGATPSLGDAFDLLTASSIDALPTLLAADASAWSLDLVSGGNGQVLRATYLIPEPASAAVLAAGALLLASRRRVAG
;
A
#
# COMPACT_ATOMS: atom_id res chain seq x y z
N MET A 1 45.56 -76.78 2.36
CA MET A 1 44.39 -75.90 2.63
C MET A 1 44.53 -75.41 4.06
N ARG A 2 44.67 -74.13 4.43
CA ARG A 2 44.72 -72.82 3.76
C ARG A 2 45.86 -72.03 4.43
N SER A 3 46.53 -71.19 3.66
CA SER A 3 47.74 -70.45 4.04
C SER A 3 47.49 -69.37 5.09
N HIS A 4 48.46 -69.22 5.99
CA HIS A 4 48.70 -67.99 6.73
C HIS A 4 49.23 -66.92 5.77
N SER A 5 48.66 -65.72 5.81
CA SER A 5 49.28 -64.53 5.25
C SER A 5 49.06 -63.37 6.21
N MET A 6 50.19 -62.87 6.72
CA MET A 6 50.32 -61.72 7.60
C MET A 6 49.92 -60.44 6.85
N LEU A 7 49.13 -59.58 7.49
CA LEU A 7 48.98 -58.17 7.13
C LEU A 7 50.05 -57.36 7.88
N PRO A 8 50.81 -56.46 7.23
CA PRO A 8 51.68 -55.55 7.92
C PRO A 8 51.00 -54.20 8.23
N ALA A 9 51.38 -53.67 9.40
CA ALA A 9 51.57 -52.27 9.76
C ALA A 9 50.50 -51.23 9.34
N SER A 10 49.72 -50.80 10.33
CA SER A 10 48.98 -49.54 10.34
C SER A 10 49.92 -48.33 10.17
N ALA A 11 49.86 -47.65 9.03
CA ALA A 11 50.35 -46.28 8.90
C ALA A 11 49.29 -45.33 9.48
N ARG A 12 49.58 -44.76 10.66
CA ARG A 12 48.80 -43.63 11.19
C ARG A 12 49.20 -42.38 10.41
N TYR A 13 48.39 -41.96 9.45
CA TYR A 13 48.43 -40.59 8.96
C TYR A 13 47.74 -39.71 10.00
N SER A 14 48.56 -38.96 10.76
CA SER A 14 48.07 -37.83 11.55
C SER A 14 47.83 -36.68 10.59
N THR A 15 46.58 -36.52 10.16
CA THR A 15 46.16 -35.32 9.44
C THR A 15 46.07 -34.20 10.47
N ALA A 16 47.14 -33.42 10.59
CA ALA A 16 47.06 -32.12 11.23
C ALA A 16 46.18 -31.24 10.33
N VAL A 17 44.90 -31.09 10.71
CA VAL A 17 44.06 -30.03 10.15
C VAL A 17 44.66 -28.73 10.65
N LEU A 18 45.45 -28.10 9.80
CA LEU A 18 45.88 -26.72 9.97
C LEU A 18 44.61 -25.88 9.77
N LEU A 19 43.90 -25.62 10.87
CA LEU A 19 42.86 -24.60 10.90
C LEU A 19 43.62 -23.27 10.74
N ALA A 20 43.85 -22.87 9.49
CA ALA A 20 44.23 -21.50 9.19
C ALA A 20 43.06 -20.64 9.63
N VAL A 21 43.15 -20.10 10.85
CA VAL A 21 42.42 -18.89 11.21
C VAL A 21 42.95 -17.85 10.23
N LEU A 22 42.25 -17.72 9.10
CA LEU A 22 42.41 -16.57 8.23
C LEU A 22 42.31 -15.37 9.17
N PRO A 23 43.32 -14.48 9.22
CA PRO A 23 43.15 -13.24 9.95
C PRO A 23 41.86 -12.64 9.40
N ALA A 24 40.96 -12.20 10.30
CA ALA A 24 39.86 -11.35 9.91
C ALA A 24 40.50 -10.22 9.10
N SER A 25 40.45 -10.35 7.78
CA SER A 25 40.99 -9.38 6.86
C SER A 25 40.30 -8.10 7.26
N LEU A 26 41.11 -7.14 7.69
CA LEU A 26 40.71 -5.80 8.10
C LEU A 26 39.52 -5.37 7.24
N ALA A 27 38.30 -5.54 7.74
CA ALA A 27 37.14 -4.91 7.14
C ALA A 27 37.45 -3.44 7.30
N SER A 28 37.90 -2.79 6.23
CA SER A 28 38.12 -1.36 6.25
C SER A 28 36.80 -0.77 6.71
N SER A 29 36.83 -0.05 7.82
CA SER A 29 35.68 0.64 8.40
C SER A 29 35.30 1.86 7.54
N GLN A 30 35.34 1.72 6.22
CA GLN A 30 35.02 2.78 5.29
C GLN A 30 33.51 2.86 5.18
N THR A 31 32.98 3.96 5.72
CA THR A 31 31.55 4.20 5.89
C THR A 31 30.97 5.08 4.77
N ALA A 32 31.79 5.53 3.80
CA ALA A 32 31.33 6.41 2.73
C ALA A 32 32.13 6.22 1.43
N TRP A 33 31.43 6.12 0.31
CA TRP A 33 32.00 6.22 -1.04
C TRP A 33 31.34 7.32 -1.85
N THR A 34 32.14 7.94 -2.71
CA THR A 34 31.67 8.84 -3.77
C THR A 34 32.14 8.24 -5.09
N ALA A 35 31.23 8.04 -6.04
CA ALA A 35 31.59 7.71 -7.40
C ALA A 35 32.17 8.97 -8.07
N ALA A 36 33.29 8.84 -8.77
CA ALA A 36 33.73 9.76 -9.82
C ALA A 36 32.88 9.50 -11.08
N ASP A 37 32.80 10.48 -11.98
CA ASP A 37 31.89 10.44 -13.14
C ASP A 37 31.91 9.09 -13.87
N GLY A 38 30.74 8.46 -14.03
CA GLY A 38 30.51 7.43 -15.04
C GLY A 38 29.92 6.11 -14.52
N ASP A 39 30.37 5.01 -15.12
CA ASP A 39 29.84 3.67 -14.91
C ASP A 39 30.28 3.07 -13.56
N TRP A 40 29.33 2.64 -12.73
CA TRP A 40 29.58 2.04 -11.41
C TRP A 40 30.24 0.66 -11.48
N SER A 41 30.29 0.06 -12.68
CA SER A 41 31.03 -1.15 -12.99
C SER A 41 32.54 -0.98 -12.90
N ASN A 42 33.04 0.24 -13.08
CA ASN A 42 34.47 0.52 -13.18
C ASN A 42 35.05 0.87 -11.81
N GLU A 43 35.91 0.00 -11.27
CA GLU A 43 36.59 0.22 -9.99
C GLU A 43 37.33 1.57 -9.92
N ALA A 44 37.86 2.06 -11.04
CA ALA A 44 38.56 3.34 -11.12
C ALA A 44 37.64 4.55 -10.83
N ASN A 45 36.32 4.36 -10.95
CA ASN A 45 35.33 5.38 -10.66
C ASN A 45 35.01 5.47 -9.16
N TRP A 46 35.59 4.66 -8.29
CA TRP A 46 35.32 4.73 -6.86
C TRP A 46 36.47 5.36 -6.08
N THR A 47 36.18 6.46 -5.37
CA THR A 47 37.16 7.23 -4.57
C THR A 47 37.84 6.42 -3.45
N ALA A 48 37.32 5.24 -3.12
CA ALA A 48 37.77 4.39 -2.03
C ALA A 48 37.78 2.89 -2.40
N GLY A 49 37.88 2.55 -3.69
CA GLY A 49 37.71 1.18 -4.19
C GLY A 49 36.22 0.81 -4.35
N GLN A 50 35.93 -0.17 -5.22
CA GLN A 50 34.57 -0.55 -5.58
C GLN A 50 33.83 -1.20 -4.39
N PRO A 51 32.56 -0.82 -4.12
CA PRO A 51 31.69 -1.61 -3.24
C PRO A 51 31.54 -3.01 -3.85
N PHE A 52 31.97 -4.05 -3.12
CA PHE A 52 31.99 -5.47 -3.49
C PHE A 52 31.21 -5.86 -4.78
N VAL A 53 31.93 -6.35 -5.79
CA VAL A 53 31.33 -7.06 -6.93
C VAL A 53 31.14 -8.53 -6.55
N PHE A 54 29.91 -9.03 -6.63
CA PHE A 54 29.72 -10.46 -6.83
C PHE A 54 30.03 -10.75 -8.30
N ASP A 55 31.24 -11.24 -8.58
CA ASP A 55 31.43 -12.05 -9.79
C ASP A 55 30.95 -13.45 -9.43
N THR A 56 29.68 -13.76 -9.68
CA THR A 56 29.21 -15.15 -9.64
C THR A 56 29.75 -15.88 -10.86
N THR A 57 31.05 -16.13 -10.89
CA THR A 57 31.56 -17.27 -11.64
C THR A 57 31.08 -18.52 -10.91
N VAL A 58 29.94 -19.06 -11.34
CA VAL A 58 29.69 -20.48 -11.15
C VAL A 58 30.79 -21.17 -11.93
N ALA A 59 31.81 -21.65 -11.22
CA ALA A 59 32.80 -22.53 -11.83
C ALA A 59 32.02 -23.70 -12.44
N ASP A 60 32.07 -23.84 -13.76
CA ASP A 60 31.73 -25.08 -14.41
C ASP A 60 32.52 -26.20 -13.70
N PRO A 61 31.86 -27.12 -12.98
CA PRO A 61 32.54 -28.18 -12.26
C PRO A 61 33.32 -29.12 -13.20
N ASP A 62 33.09 -29.03 -14.52
CA ASP A 62 33.60 -29.97 -15.51
C ASP A 62 34.88 -29.47 -16.22
N GLY A 63 35.20 -28.17 -16.14
CA GLY A 63 36.50 -27.62 -16.51
C GLY A 63 36.91 -27.82 -17.98
N ASP A 64 35.97 -27.95 -18.91
CA ASP A 64 36.24 -28.16 -20.33
C ASP A 64 36.14 -26.83 -21.13
N PRO A 65 37.26 -26.27 -21.62
CA PRO A 65 37.25 -25.01 -22.38
C PRO A 65 36.85 -25.17 -23.86
N THR A 66 36.32 -26.33 -24.29
CA THR A 66 36.21 -26.64 -25.74
C THR A 66 34.84 -27.05 -26.28
N THR A 67 33.78 -27.10 -25.47
CA THR A 67 32.41 -27.20 -26.01
C THR A 67 31.73 -25.84 -26.01
N ASP A 68 31.72 -25.25 -27.20
CA ASP A 68 30.93 -24.11 -27.66
C ASP A 68 29.42 -24.43 -27.56
N ASP A 69 28.91 -24.50 -26.32
CA ASP A 69 27.49 -24.36 -26.03
C ASP A 69 27.24 -22.86 -25.90
N GLY A 70 26.90 -22.19 -27.01
CA GLY A 70 26.78 -20.73 -27.16
C GLY A 70 25.82 -20.02 -26.20
N PHE A 71 26.17 -19.99 -24.91
CA PHE A 71 25.65 -19.14 -23.85
C PHE A 71 26.79 -18.27 -23.35
N THR A 72 26.92 -17.08 -23.91
CA THR A 72 27.64 -15.99 -23.25
C THR A 72 26.84 -15.60 -22.02
N PHE A 73 27.27 -16.05 -20.85
CA PHE A 73 26.76 -15.52 -19.58
C PHE A 73 27.18 -14.06 -19.47
N SER A 74 26.20 -13.16 -19.60
CA SER A 74 26.35 -11.75 -19.25
C SER A 74 26.62 -11.66 -17.75
N THR A 75 27.79 -11.15 -17.36
CA THR A 75 28.09 -10.79 -15.98
C THR A 75 27.12 -9.68 -15.58
N ALA A 76 26.12 -9.96 -14.75
CA ALA A 76 25.23 -8.92 -14.25
C ALA A 76 26.04 -7.82 -13.55
N ILE A 77 26.03 -6.60 -14.10
CA ILE A 77 26.85 -5.49 -13.64
C ILE A 77 26.10 -4.75 -12.51
N GLY A 78 26.15 -5.31 -11.31
CA GLY A 78 25.44 -4.80 -10.14
C GLY A 78 26.33 -4.04 -9.15
N ALA A 79 25.75 -3.07 -8.44
CA ALA A 79 26.34 -2.45 -7.25
C ALA A 79 25.68 -3.00 -5.98
N THR A 80 26.43 -3.67 -5.12
CA THR A 80 25.95 -4.18 -3.82
C THR A 80 26.58 -3.42 -2.66
N ILE A 81 25.75 -2.87 -1.76
CA ILE A 81 26.19 -2.11 -0.58
C ILE A 81 25.65 -2.81 0.68
N ASP A 82 26.54 -3.52 1.40
CA ASP A 82 26.16 -4.45 2.48
C ASP A 82 26.89 -4.24 3.81
N ASN A 83 27.84 -3.32 3.87
CA ASN A 83 28.73 -3.12 5.03
C ASN A 83 28.32 -1.95 5.95
N ALA A 84 27.04 -1.58 5.94
CA ALA A 84 26.48 -0.38 6.58
C ALA A 84 27.00 0.96 6.02
N GLY A 85 27.71 0.95 4.90
CA GLY A 85 28.23 2.16 4.28
C GLY A 85 27.19 2.96 3.50
N THR A 86 27.55 4.21 3.18
CA THR A 86 26.72 5.15 2.41
C THR A 86 27.37 5.51 1.08
N VAL A 87 26.65 5.34 -0.02
CA VAL A 87 27.02 5.87 -1.34
C VAL A 87 26.22 7.14 -1.62
N ARG A 88 26.88 8.14 -2.21
CA ARG A 88 26.23 9.38 -2.65
C ARG A 88 26.38 9.58 -4.16
N VAL A 89 25.27 9.82 -4.82
CA VAL A 89 25.17 10.30 -6.21
C VAL A 89 24.96 11.82 -6.15
N THR A 90 25.95 12.59 -6.60
CA THR A 90 25.93 14.07 -6.54
C THR A 90 26.09 14.73 -7.91
N GLN A 91 26.19 13.94 -8.97
CA GLN A 91 26.35 14.39 -10.34
C GLN A 91 25.54 13.51 -11.29
N ALA A 92 25.40 13.96 -12.53
CA ALA A 92 24.59 13.29 -13.53
C ALA A 92 25.36 12.19 -14.27
N GLY A 93 24.64 11.24 -14.87
CA GLY A 93 25.20 10.22 -15.76
C GLY A 93 25.74 8.96 -15.08
N GLU A 94 25.44 8.75 -13.79
CA GLU A 94 25.78 7.50 -13.11
C GLU A 94 24.85 6.38 -13.60
N VAL A 95 25.41 5.20 -13.93
CA VAL A 95 24.66 4.05 -14.46
C VAL A 95 25.04 2.77 -13.73
N ALA A 96 24.06 1.89 -13.49
CA ALA A 96 24.24 0.52 -13.00
C ALA A 96 23.17 -0.40 -13.61
N ASP A 97 23.40 -1.71 -13.75
CA ASP A 97 22.33 -2.60 -14.22
C ASP A 97 21.39 -3.00 -13.09
N VAL A 98 21.97 -3.19 -11.90
CA VAL A 98 21.30 -3.59 -10.67
C VAL A 98 21.90 -2.83 -9.51
N VAL A 99 21.07 -2.42 -8.56
CA VAL A 99 21.57 -1.89 -7.28
C VAL A 99 20.91 -2.64 -6.14
N GLN A 100 21.71 -3.18 -5.23
CA GLN A 100 21.26 -3.92 -4.05
C GLN A 100 21.82 -3.29 -2.78
N LEU A 101 20.93 -2.94 -1.85
CA LEU A 101 21.31 -2.40 -0.54
C LEU A 101 20.90 -3.40 0.53
N GLY A 102 21.86 -3.93 1.29
CA GLY A 102 21.59 -4.98 2.28
C GLY A 102 21.10 -6.28 1.61
N ALA A 103 21.90 -6.86 0.73
CA ALA A 103 21.67 -8.16 0.12
C ALA A 103 21.97 -9.31 1.09
N THR A 104 23.07 -9.26 1.81
CA THR A 104 23.50 -10.35 2.70
C THR A 104 22.82 -10.31 4.08
N ALA A 105 22.77 -11.47 4.75
CA ALA A 105 22.17 -11.60 6.08
C ALA A 105 22.85 -10.67 7.11
N GLY A 106 22.07 -9.80 7.75
CA GLY A 106 22.60 -8.78 8.65
C GLY A 106 23.35 -7.63 7.95
N GLY A 107 23.48 -7.69 6.62
CA GLY A 107 24.07 -6.65 5.81
C GLY A 107 23.17 -5.42 5.74
N SER A 108 23.78 -4.26 5.59
CA SER A 108 23.04 -3.03 5.36
C SER A 108 23.74 -2.06 4.41
N GLY A 109 22.97 -1.20 3.76
CA GLY A 109 23.52 -0.21 2.84
C GLY A 109 22.62 1.00 2.70
N THR A 110 23.24 2.15 2.45
CA THR A 110 22.52 3.39 2.15
C THR A 110 22.98 3.97 0.82
N LEU A 111 22.02 4.38 0.00
CA LEU A 111 22.25 5.16 -1.21
C LEU A 111 21.51 6.50 -1.09
N ILE A 112 22.21 7.60 -1.35
CA ILE A 112 21.64 8.95 -1.35
C ILE A 112 21.84 9.56 -2.73
N VAL A 113 20.76 10.02 -3.36
CA VAL A 113 20.77 10.78 -4.60
C VAL A 113 20.39 12.22 -4.28
N SER A 114 21.38 13.10 -4.28
CA SER A 114 21.24 14.51 -3.89
C SER A 114 20.95 15.39 -5.10
N THR A 115 20.65 16.67 -4.85
CA THR A 115 20.48 17.67 -5.93
C THR A 115 21.62 17.65 -6.94
N GLY A 116 21.29 17.59 -8.22
CA GLY A 116 22.25 17.48 -9.33
C GLY A 116 22.75 16.06 -9.60
N GLY A 117 22.43 15.10 -8.72
CA GLY A 117 22.67 13.68 -8.93
C GLY A 117 21.68 13.05 -9.89
N GLU A 118 22.16 12.20 -10.80
CA GLU A 118 21.33 11.33 -11.64
C GLU A 118 21.89 9.91 -11.59
N LEU A 119 21.04 8.96 -11.18
CA LEU A 119 21.33 7.53 -11.25
C LEU A 119 20.35 6.87 -12.22
N THR A 120 20.88 6.18 -13.22
CA THR A 120 20.09 5.31 -14.10
C THR A 120 20.39 3.85 -13.79
N VAL A 121 19.39 3.11 -13.34
CA VAL A 121 19.44 1.66 -13.21
C VAL A 121 18.88 1.06 -14.50
N ASN A 122 19.76 0.58 -15.38
CA ASN A 122 19.41 0.11 -16.72
C ASN A 122 19.53 -1.41 -16.83
N ALA A 123 18.40 -2.11 -16.79
CA ALA A 123 18.41 -3.54 -16.69
C ALA A 123 18.51 -4.25 -18.06
N ASP A 124 19.63 -4.12 -18.76
CA ASP A 124 19.68 -4.49 -20.17
C ASP A 124 19.77 -6.01 -20.47
N ASP A 125 20.05 -6.92 -19.52
CA ASP A 125 20.31 -8.33 -19.93
C ASP A 125 20.18 -9.49 -18.92
N VAL A 126 19.64 -9.34 -17.70
CA VAL A 126 19.66 -10.44 -16.69
C VAL A 126 18.35 -10.60 -15.90
N ALA A 127 18.03 -11.81 -15.44
CA ALA A 127 16.81 -12.20 -14.71
C ALA A 127 16.61 -11.55 -13.32
N ALA A 128 17.49 -10.63 -12.89
CA ALA A 128 17.36 -9.87 -11.64
C ALA A 128 17.57 -8.38 -11.94
N GLN A 129 16.49 -7.67 -12.26
CA GLN A 129 16.51 -6.30 -12.78
C GLN A 129 16.01 -5.31 -11.74
N GLY A 130 16.68 -4.17 -11.55
CA GLY A 130 16.15 -3.06 -10.75
C GLY A 130 16.92 -2.69 -9.48
N LEU A 131 16.24 -1.98 -8.58
CA LEU A 131 16.79 -1.43 -7.34
C LEU A 131 16.15 -2.12 -6.13
N TYR A 132 16.96 -2.82 -5.34
CA TYR A 132 16.50 -3.68 -4.25
C TYR A 132 17.02 -3.18 -2.90
N LEU A 133 16.11 -2.98 -1.95
CA LEU A 133 16.41 -2.57 -0.58
C LEU A 133 16.04 -3.70 0.37
N GLY A 134 16.99 -4.25 1.14
CA GLY A 134 16.75 -5.39 2.04
C GLY A 134 16.44 -6.67 1.26
N ASP A 135 17.41 -7.11 0.45
CA ASP A 135 17.15 -8.00 -0.68
C ASP A 135 17.03 -9.49 -0.35
N THR A 136 18.15 -10.21 -0.17
CA THR A 136 18.16 -11.68 -0.34
C THR A 136 17.88 -12.50 0.93
N VAL A 137 18.01 -11.93 2.14
CA VAL A 137 17.89 -12.71 3.39
C VAL A 137 17.17 -11.93 4.48
N ALA A 138 16.36 -12.63 5.28
CA ALA A 138 15.77 -12.06 6.48
C ALA A 138 16.84 -11.43 7.40
N GLY A 139 16.53 -10.24 7.92
CA GLY A 139 17.43 -9.46 8.78
C GLY A 139 18.44 -8.58 8.02
N SER A 140 18.44 -8.57 6.69
CA SER A 140 19.16 -7.56 5.92
C SER A 140 18.37 -6.23 5.86
N SER A 141 19.06 -5.10 5.64
CA SER A 141 18.39 -3.79 5.53
C SER A 141 18.95 -2.86 4.46
N GLY A 142 18.09 -2.29 3.61
CA GLY A 142 18.51 -1.33 2.59
C GLY A 142 17.82 0.02 2.77
N ARG A 143 18.55 1.12 2.51
CA ARG A 143 17.99 2.48 2.55
C ARG A 143 18.31 3.28 1.30
N LEU A 144 17.28 3.78 0.63
CA LEU A 144 17.39 4.76 -0.45
C LEU A 144 16.90 6.12 0.03
N VAL A 145 17.62 7.19 -0.33
CA VAL A 145 17.20 8.58 -0.09
C VAL A 145 17.32 9.37 -1.39
N ILE A 146 16.25 10.05 -1.82
CA ILE A 146 16.27 11.02 -2.92
C ILE A 146 15.87 12.39 -2.36
N ASP A 147 16.81 13.34 -2.40
CA ASP A 147 16.66 14.69 -1.83
C ASP A 147 16.98 15.78 -2.86
N GLY A 148 16.46 15.62 -4.08
CA GLY A 148 16.54 16.63 -5.15
C GLY A 148 17.24 16.19 -6.44
N GLY A 149 17.69 14.95 -6.55
CA GLY A 149 18.24 14.38 -7.79
C GLY A 149 17.21 13.55 -8.58
N THR A 150 17.68 12.85 -9.60
CA THR A 150 16.86 11.97 -10.46
C THR A 150 17.29 10.52 -10.32
N VAL A 151 16.34 9.62 -10.11
CA VAL A 151 16.55 8.17 -10.22
C VAL A 151 15.67 7.63 -11.33
N ASN A 152 16.32 7.06 -12.35
CA ASN A 152 15.65 6.38 -13.45
C ASN A 152 15.85 4.88 -13.27
N ILE A 153 14.78 4.10 -13.19
CA ILE A 153 14.85 2.64 -13.18
C ILE A 153 14.18 2.18 -14.47
N LEU A 154 14.98 1.67 -15.39
CA LEU A 154 14.54 1.33 -16.73
C LEU A 154 14.18 -0.16 -16.79
N SER A 155 13.05 -0.47 -17.42
CA SER A 155 12.71 -1.84 -17.80
C SER A 155 13.61 -2.28 -18.96
N GLY A 156 14.33 -3.39 -18.80
CA GLY A 156 15.13 -4.01 -19.85
C GLY A 156 14.31 -4.27 -21.10
N GLY A 157 14.48 -3.41 -22.10
CA GLY A 157 13.92 -3.58 -23.44
C GLY A 157 15.06 -3.75 -24.44
N GLY A 158 16.10 -4.50 -24.05
CA GLY A 158 17.16 -4.92 -24.95
C GLY A 158 16.56 -5.82 -26.02
N THR A 159 16.92 -5.56 -27.28
CA THR A 159 16.86 -6.63 -28.27
C THR A 159 18.07 -7.50 -27.92
N GLU A 160 17.86 -8.77 -27.60
CA GLU A 160 19.00 -9.67 -27.43
C GLU A 160 19.89 -9.57 -28.69
N SER A 161 21.18 -9.85 -28.55
CA SER A 161 22.13 -9.76 -29.67
C SER A 161 21.75 -10.62 -30.90
N ASP A 162 20.79 -11.54 -30.75
CA ASP A 162 20.20 -12.36 -31.80
C ASP A 162 18.95 -11.75 -32.49
N GLY A 163 18.49 -10.58 -32.05
CA GLY A 163 17.32 -9.89 -32.58
C GLY A 163 15.98 -10.33 -32.00
N THR A 164 15.97 -11.18 -30.97
CA THR A 164 14.74 -11.51 -30.22
C THR A 164 14.48 -10.49 -29.11
N ALA A 165 13.24 -10.01 -29.03
CA ALA A 165 12.80 -9.17 -27.92
C ALA A 165 12.54 -10.08 -26.71
N SER A 166 13.38 -9.99 -25.67
CA SER A 166 13.12 -10.69 -24.43
C SER A 166 12.01 -9.95 -23.67
N SER A 167 10.98 -10.68 -23.25
CA SER A 167 9.94 -10.15 -22.36
C SER A 167 10.42 -10.21 -20.90
N GLY A 168 11.59 -9.64 -20.63
CA GLY A 168 12.21 -9.63 -19.31
C GLY A 168 11.34 -8.87 -18.29
N ALA A 169 11.12 -9.48 -17.13
CA ALA A 169 10.46 -8.83 -15.99
C ALA A 169 11.20 -7.55 -15.62
N GLY A 170 10.47 -6.44 -15.51
CA GLY A 170 10.99 -5.07 -15.54
C GLY A 170 11.88 -4.68 -14.36
N GLY A 171 12.62 -3.58 -14.54
CA GLY A 171 13.42 -2.92 -13.51
C GLY A 171 12.54 -2.34 -12.41
N ASP A 172 12.13 -3.19 -11.47
CA ASP A 172 11.31 -2.79 -10.33
C ASP A 172 12.12 -2.01 -9.30
N LEU A 173 11.45 -1.13 -8.55
CA LEU A 173 11.92 -0.68 -7.25
C LEU A 173 11.34 -1.58 -6.18
N THR A 174 12.17 -2.39 -5.52
CA THR A 174 11.71 -3.25 -4.41
C THR A 174 12.22 -2.74 -3.07
N VAL A 175 11.29 -2.40 -2.17
CA VAL A 175 11.54 -1.94 -0.80
C VAL A 175 11.18 -3.05 0.18
N GLY A 176 12.18 -3.79 0.64
CA GLY A 176 12.02 -4.96 1.50
C GLY A 176 11.65 -6.19 0.69
N ARG A 177 12.61 -6.82 -0.01
CA ARG A 177 12.32 -8.04 -0.77
C ARG A 177 12.18 -9.26 0.15
N ALA A 178 13.22 -9.56 0.94
CA ALA A 178 13.20 -10.62 1.95
C ALA A 178 13.58 -10.11 3.35
N GLY A 179 14.28 -8.97 3.43
CA GLY A 179 14.64 -8.27 4.66
C GLY A 179 13.76 -7.03 4.87
N SER A 180 14.37 -5.96 5.39
CA SER A 180 13.72 -4.67 5.61
C SER A 180 14.22 -3.62 4.61
N GLY A 181 13.31 -2.90 3.95
CA GLY A 181 13.66 -1.78 3.07
C GLY A 181 13.13 -0.45 3.59
N SER A 182 13.86 0.63 3.38
CA SER A 182 13.40 1.99 3.62
C SER A 182 13.72 2.90 2.43
N PHE A 183 12.74 3.66 1.98
CA PHE A 183 12.90 4.64 0.91
C PHE A 183 12.33 5.99 1.35
N GLU A 184 13.17 7.02 1.32
CA GLU A 184 12.81 8.41 1.62
C GLU A 184 12.90 9.26 0.34
N PHE A 185 11.83 9.99 0.02
CA PHE A 185 11.75 10.85 -1.15
C PHE A 185 11.22 12.24 -0.76
N SER A 186 12.13 13.20 -0.61
CA SER A 186 11.79 14.56 -0.17
C SER A 186 11.73 15.57 -1.30
N ALA A 187 12.49 15.35 -2.38
CA ALA A 187 12.54 16.21 -3.56
C ALA A 187 13.19 15.45 -4.73
N GLY A 188 13.04 15.97 -5.94
CA GLY A 188 13.63 15.39 -7.16
C GLY A 188 12.63 14.57 -7.96
N GLU A 189 13.14 13.67 -8.81
CA GLU A 189 12.33 12.82 -9.68
C GLU A 189 12.68 11.34 -9.50
N LEU A 190 11.65 10.49 -9.42
CA LEU A 190 11.77 9.05 -9.52
C LEU A 190 10.99 8.58 -10.75
N ASN A 191 11.65 7.95 -11.71
CA ASN A 191 11.03 7.38 -12.89
C ASN A 191 11.20 5.85 -12.85
N VAL A 192 10.11 5.11 -12.59
CA VAL A 192 10.11 3.63 -12.54
C VAL A 192 9.42 3.09 -13.79
N GLY A 193 10.22 2.52 -14.68
CA GLY A 193 9.81 2.05 -16.01
C GLY A 193 9.55 3.20 -16.96
N SER A 194 10.37 3.34 -17.99
CA SER A 194 10.09 4.31 -19.07
C SER A 194 9.26 3.70 -20.21
N ARG A 195 9.03 2.37 -20.22
CA ARG A 195 8.49 1.66 -21.39
C ARG A 195 7.36 0.66 -21.13
N VAL A 196 7.36 -0.18 -20.09
CA VAL A 196 6.17 -0.91 -19.57
C VAL A 196 6.51 -1.77 -18.33
N ASN A 197 5.56 -1.94 -17.41
CA ASN A 197 5.50 -2.98 -16.35
C ASN A 197 6.58 -2.97 -15.25
N ALA A 198 7.27 -1.85 -15.04
CA ALA A 198 8.15 -1.72 -13.87
C ALA A 198 7.36 -1.19 -12.67
N ASN A 199 7.43 -1.92 -11.57
CA ASN A 199 6.60 -1.72 -10.41
C ASN A 199 7.40 -1.09 -9.27
N ILE A 200 6.68 -0.47 -8.34
CA ILE A 200 7.18 -0.29 -6.98
C ILE A 200 6.59 -1.41 -6.13
N ILE A 201 7.44 -2.20 -5.48
CA ILE A 201 7.00 -3.31 -4.64
C ILE A 201 7.53 -3.12 -3.22
N ILE A 202 6.63 -3.07 -2.24
CA ILE A 202 6.94 -2.87 -0.82
C ILE A 202 6.57 -4.13 -0.05
N ALA A 203 7.54 -4.69 0.70
CA ALA A 203 7.41 -5.93 1.44
C ALA A 203 7.01 -7.14 0.55
N ASN A 204 7.89 -7.51 -0.37
CA ASN A 204 7.63 -8.48 -1.44
C ASN A 204 7.35 -9.89 -0.92
N ARG A 205 8.03 -10.34 0.14
CA ARG A 205 7.93 -11.73 0.66
C ARG A 205 7.38 -11.79 2.07
N VAL A 206 6.87 -12.96 2.45
CA VAL A 206 6.46 -13.26 3.83
C VAL A 206 7.63 -13.03 4.80
N GLY A 207 7.37 -12.28 5.87
CA GLY A 207 8.36 -11.92 6.89
C GLY A 207 9.31 -10.77 6.53
N SER A 208 9.22 -10.22 5.31
CA SER A 208 9.89 -8.97 4.93
C SER A 208 9.08 -7.75 5.39
N SER A 209 9.71 -6.58 5.43
CA SER A 209 9.03 -5.31 5.71
C SER A 209 9.54 -4.20 4.80
N GLY A 210 8.69 -3.25 4.43
CA GLY A 210 9.09 -2.12 3.59
C GLY A 210 8.42 -0.84 4.02
N THR A 211 9.16 0.26 4.00
CA THR A 211 8.62 1.59 4.33
C THR A 211 9.04 2.60 3.27
N VAL A 212 8.06 3.30 2.70
CA VAL A 212 8.26 4.44 1.80
C VAL A 212 7.71 5.69 2.47
N THR A 213 8.52 6.75 2.53
CA THR A 213 8.12 8.08 3.01
C THR A 213 8.40 9.11 1.92
N GLN A 214 7.33 9.66 1.34
CA GLN A 214 7.40 10.72 0.36
C GLN A 214 6.86 12.03 0.94
N THR A 215 7.73 13.03 1.07
CA THR A 215 7.35 14.38 1.55
C THR A 215 7.38 15.44 0.45
N GLY A 216 7.81 15.06 -0.76
CA GLY A 216 7.89 15.92 -1.92
C GLY A 216 8.34 15.13 -3.16
N GLY A 217 8.84 15.84 -4.18
CA GLY A 217 9.30 15.23 -5.44
C GLY A 217 8.19 14.64 -6.31
N ASP A 218 8.56 14.20 -7.50
CA ASP A 218 7.65 13.63 -8.50
C ASP A 218 8.02 12.17 -8.80
N ALA A 219 7.14 11.23 -8.45
CA ALA A 219 7.29 9.81 -8.75
C ALA A 219 6.38 9.42 -9.92
N LYS A 220 6.99 8.96 -11.01
CA LYS A 220 6.31 8.45 -12.21
C LYS A 220 6.54 6.96 -12.30
N VAL A 221 5.46 6.19 -12.33
CA VAL A 221 5.53 4.73 -12.35
C VAL A 221 4.75 4.21 -13.56
N ALA A 222 5.44 3.52 -14.47
CA ALA A 222 4.80 2.92 -15.64
C ALA A 222 4.11 1.59 -15.34
N GLY A 223 4.46 0.94 -14.23
CA GLY A 223 3.79 -0.24 -13.69
C GLY A 223 2.87 0.08 -12.52
N SER A 224 2.60 -0.94 -11.72
CA SER A 224 1.74 -0.87 -10.54
C SER A 224 2.56 -0.58 -9.28
N VAL A 225 1.86 -0.17 -8.21
CA VAL A 225 2.46 -0.03 -6.88
C VAL A 225 1.84 -1.06 -5.94
N PHE A 226 2.68 -1.91 -5.36
CA PHE A 226 2.27 -2.94 -4.41
C PHE A 226 2.74 -2.56 -3.00
N ILE A 227 1.79 -2.30 -2.10
CA ILE A 227 2.05 -1.89 -0.72
C ILE A 227 1.70 -3.05 0.19
N GLY A 228 2.69 -3.64 0.84
CA GLY A 228 2.47 -4.81 1.68
C GLY A 228 2.15 -6.06 0.86
N ALA A 229 2.94 -6.34 -0.18
CA ALA A 229 2.64 -7.38 -1.16
C ALA A 229 2.46 -8.76 -0.51
N ASN A 230 3.40 -9.21 0.33
CA ASN A 230 3.27 -10.44 1.12
C ASN A 230 3.77 -10.28 2.57
N GLY A 231 4.27 -9.12 2.96
CA GLY A 231 4.62 -8.76 4.33
C GLY A 231 4.04 -7.39 4.72
N PRO A 232 4.37 -6.87 5.92
CA PRO A 232 3.98 -5.53 6.32
C PRO A 232 4.67 -4.46 5.45
N GLY A 233 3.87 -3.70 4.71
CA GLY A 233 4.36 -2.59 3.87
C GLY A 233 3.62 -1.30 4.16
N ASP A 234 4.40 -0.23 4.32
CA ASP A 234 3.90 1.11 4.60
C ASP A 234 4.34 2.08 3.51
N TYR A 235 3.41 2.85 2.96
CA TYR A 235 3.70 4.00 2.09
C TYR A 235 3.00 5.21 2.68
N SER A 236 3.74 6.23 3.08
CA SER A 236 3.18 7.53 3.45
C SER A 236 3.60 8.62 2.48
N ILE A 237 2.63 9.33 1.89
CA ILE A 237 2.84 10.52 1.06
C ILE A 237 2.15 11.75 1.70
N SER A 238 2.93 12.81 1.92
CA SER A 238 2.46 14.10 2.49
C SER A 238 2.68 15.27 1.54
N GLY A 239 3.53 15.11 0.53
CA GLY A 239 3.74 16.12 -0.51
C GLY A 239 4.26 15.47 -1.77
N GLY A 240 4.38 16.26 -2.84
CA GLY A 240 4.81 15.76 -4.14
C GLY A 240 3.71 15.03 -4.90
N THR A 241 4.12 14.32 -5.94
CA THR A 241 3.23 13.56 -6.82
C THR A 241 3.60 12.08 -6.90
N LEU A 242 2.60 11.21 -6.95
CA LEU A 242 2.70 9.82 -7.37
C LEU A 242 1.76 9.62 -8.56
N ASP A 243 2.33 9.38 -9.74
CA ASP A 243 1.60 9.29 -11.00
C ASP A 243 1.81 7.93 -11.66
N LEU A 244 0.75 7.13 -11.70
CA LEU A 244 0.63 5.88 -12.45
C LEU A 244 -0.19 6.19 -13.71
N PHE A 245 0.47 6.71 -14.73
CA PHE A 245 -0.17 7.39 -15.87
C PHE A 245 -0.64 6.47 -17.01
N THR A 246 -0.59 5.15 -16.84
CA THR A 246 -1.10 4.21 -17.84
C THR A 246 -2.42 3.58 -17.39
N ASP A 247 -3.32 3.34 -18.34
CA ASP A 247 -4.72 2.93 -18.15
C ASP A 247 -4.90 1.48 -17.64
N SER A 248 -3.81 0.79 -17.32
CA SER A 248 -3.80 -0.63 -16.95
C SER A 248 -2.99 -0.89 -15.67
N GLN A 249 -2.76 0.14 -14.85
CA GLN A 249 -1.93 0.05 -13.65
C GLN A 249 -2.72 0.44 -12.41
N ASP A 250 -2.50 -0.36 -11.36
CA ASP A 250 -3.23 -0.26 -10.11
C ASP A 250 -2.29 0.12 -8.96
N ILE A 251 -2.88 0.66 -7.91
CA ILE A 251 -2.29 0.59 -6.57
C ILE A 251 -2.94 -0.58 -5.83
N PHE A 252 -2.13 -1.52 -5.38
CA PHE A 252 -2.54 -2.61 -4.52
C PHE A 252 -2.09 -2.34 -3.08
N VAL A 253 -3.04 -2.26 -2.16
CA VAL A 253 -2.77 -2.17 -0.72
C VAL A 253 -3.10 -3.54 -0.13
N SER A 254 -2.07 -4.36 0.02
CA SER A 254 -2.08 -5.82 0.17
C SER A 254 -2.57 -6.55 -1.09
N ASN A 255 -1.63 -7.28 -1.73
CA ASN A 255 -1.93 -8.13 -2.90
C ASN A 255 -1.83 -9.63 -2.60
N GLY A 256 -1.15 -10.06 -1.54
CA GLY A 256 -1.02 -11.47 -1.16
C GLY A 256 -1.84 -11.83 0.07
N ALA A 257 -2.14 -13.12 0.24
CA ALA A 257 -2.96 -13.66 1.34
C ALA A 257 -2.42 -13.42 2.77
N THR A 258 -1.16 -12.99 2.90
CA THR A 258 -0.55 -12.59 4.20
C THR A 258 -0.06 -11.15 4.19
N GLY A 259 -0.32 -10.44 3.09
CA GLY A 259 0.03 -9.04 2.92
C GLY A 259 -0.71 -8.16 3.93
N VAL A 260 0.01 -7.20 4.48
CA VAL A 260 -0.57 -6.13 5.31
C VAL A 260 -0.06 -4.82 4.74
N GLY A 261 -0.92 -4.13 4.00
CA GLY A 261 -0.59 -2.86 3.36
C GLY A 261 -1.20 -1.68 4.09
N VAL A 262 -0.41 -0.63 4.30
CA VAL A 262 -0.90 0.66 4.79
C VAL A 262 -0.47 1.77 3.85
N PHE A 263 -1.44 2.50 3.30
CA PHE A 263 -1.21 3.66 2.45
C PHE A 263 -1.78 4.92 3.09
N ASN A 264 -0.90 5.88 3.42
CA ASN A 264 -1.29 7.13 4.06
C ASN A 264 -1.12 8.29 3.07
N VAL A 265 -2.17 9.08 2.88
CA VAL A 265 -2.19 10.28 2.04
C VAL A 265 -2.59 11.47 2.89
N SER A 266 -1.77 12.52 2.89
CA SER A 266 -1.92 13.66 3.80
C SER A 266 -1.47 14.97 3.16
N ASP A 267 -1.71 16.07 3.88
CA ASP A 267 -1.25 17.42 3.54
C ASP A 267 -1.56 17.82 2.07
N THR A 268 -0.54 17.97 1.23
CA THR A 268 -0.68 18.44 -0.17
C THR A 268 -0.29 17.38 -1.20
N ALA A 269 -0.23 16.11 -0.81
CA ALA A 269 0.07 15.01 -1.71
C ALA A 269 -0.91 14.94 -2.89
N VAL A 270 -0.42 14.54 -4.08
CA VAL A 270 -1.25 14.25 -5.24
C VAL A 270 -0.96 12.83 -5.72
N VAL A 271 -1.99 11.98 -5.77
CA VAL A 271 -1.93 10.61 -6.27
C VAL A 271 -2.87 10.47 -7.45
N THR A 272 -2.32 10.09 -8.59
CA THR A 272 -3.09 9.85 -9.83
C THR A 272 -2.81 8.43 -10.29
N VAL A 273 -3.87 7.66 -10.55
CA VAL A 273 -3.79 6.29 -11.06
C VAL A 273 -4.70 6.15 -12.26
N GLY A 274 -4.17 5.64 -13.36
CA GLY A 274 -4.92 5.45 -14.60
C GLY A 274 -6.04 4.43 -14.50
N ASP A 275 -5.90 3.41 -13.65
CA ASP A 275 -6.90 2.35 -13.45
C ASP A 275 -7.44 2.35 -12.00
N ASN A 276 -7.12 1.35 -11.17
CA ASN A 276 -7.79 1.12 -9.89
C ASN A 276 -6.94 1.38 -8.65
N LEU A 277 -7.63 1.63 -7.53
CA LEU A 277 -7.11 1.32 -6.20
C LEU A 277 -7.77 0.04 -5.69
N ARG A 278 -6.95 -0.93 -5.24
CA ARG A 278 -7.40 -2.23 -4.72
C ARG A 278 -6.88 -2.46 -3.30
N LEU A 279 -7.80 -2.55 -2.33
CA LEU A 279 -7.47 -2.89 -0.94
C LEU A 279 -7.81 -4.36 -0.70
N ALA A 280 -6.83 -5.10 -0.17
CA ALA A 280 -6.92 -6.53 0.09
C ALA A 280 -7.36 -7.30 -1.16
N ASP A 281 -6.48 -7.32 -2.17
CA ASP A 281 -6.74 -7.92 -3.48
C ASP A 281 -6.70 -9.45 -3.46
N ASP A 282 -6.15 -10.07 -2.42
CA ASP A 282 -6.17 -11.52 -2.22
C ASP A 282 -6.93 -11.92 -0.96
N PHE A 283 -7.46 -13.15 -0.97
CA PHE A 283 -8.11 -13.74 0.20
C PHE A 283 -7.16 -13.82 1.40
N GLY A 284 -7.57 -13.24 2.53
CA GLY A 284 -6.77 -13.17 3.76
C GLY A 284 -5.81 -11.98 3.83
N GLY A 285 -5.63 -11.23 2.74
CA GLY A 285 -4.89 -9.97 2.76
C GLY A 285 -5.63 -8.89 3.54
N SER A 286 -4.89 -7.93 4.10
CA SER A 286 -5.44 -6.78 4.82
C SER A 286 -4.86 -5.47 4.29
N GLY A 287 -5.73 -4.58 3.80
CA GLY A 287 -5.34 -3.31 3.21
C GLY A 287 -6.00 -2.13 3.92
N VAL A 288 -5.20 -1.15 4.34
CA VAL A 288 -5.70 0.06 4.98
C VAL A 288 -5.24 1.30 4.22
N VAL A 289 -6.17 2.18 3.87
CA VAL A 289 -5.88 3.52 3.37
C VAL A 289 -6.34 4.56 4.38
N ASN A 290 -5.47 5.52 4.70
CA ASN A 290 -5.82 6.67 5.52
C ASN A 290 -5.58 7.95 4.73
N GLN A 291 -6.66 8.67 4.43
CA GLN A 291 -6.60 9.97 3.77
C GLN A 291 -7.03 11.07 4.72
N THR A 292 -6.08 11.94 5.10
CA THR A 292 -6.28 13.10 5.99
C THR A 292 -6.14 14.43 5.26
N GLY A 293 -5.65 14.40 4.02
CA GLY A 293 -5.42 15.55 3.15
C GLY A 293 -5.12 15.09 1.72
N GLY A 294 -4.50 15.95 0.92
CA GLY A 294 -4.12 15.64 -0.46
C GLY A 294 -5.29 15.37 -1.41
N SER A 295 -4.94 14.96 -2.63
CA SER A 295 -5.88 14.57 -3.68
C SER A 295 -5.54 13.18 -4.22
N GLN A 296 -6.53 12.30 -4.30
CA GLN A 296 -6.44 11.00 -4.96
C GLN A 296 -7.45 10.93 -6.11
N ALA A 297 -6.99 10.50 -7.29
CA ALA A 297 -7.84 10.29 -8.45
C ALA A 297 -7.54 8.94 -9.09
N TYR A 298 -8.58 8.10 -9.20
CA TYR A 298 -8.52 6.79 -9.84
C TYR A 298 -9.35 6.84 -11.13
N GLY A 299 -8.72 6.52 -12.26
CA GLY A 299 -9.34 6.58 -13.58
C GLY A 299 -10.48 5.58 -13.76
N ASN A 300 -10.49 4.50 -12.97
CA ASN A 300 -11.51 3.47 -12.97
C ASN A 300 -12.08 3.26 -11.56
N SER A 301 -11.82 2.13 -10.90
CA SER A 301 -12.57 1.73 -9.71
C SER A 301 -11.77 1.91 -8.41
N LEU A 302 -12.48 2.35 -7.37
CA LEU A 302 -12.07 2.21 -5.98
C LEU A 302 -12.65 0.90 -5.42
N LEU A 303 -11.79 -0.07 -5.11
CA LEU A 303 -12.17 -1.41 -4.66
C LEU A 303 -11.72 -1.62 -3.21
N ILE A 304 -12.64 -1.54 -2.26
CA ILE A 304 -12.38 -1.64 -0.82
C ILE A 304 -12.80 -3.01 -0.32
N GLY A 305 -11.85 -3.82 0.12
CA GLY A 305 -12.10 -5.23 0.43
C GLY A 305 -12.44 -5.96 -0.85
N ASN A 306 -11.46 -6.07 -1.76
CA ASN A 306 -11.69 -6.68 -3.06
C ASN A 306 -11.89 -8.19 -2.91
N ASN A 307 -10.95 -8.89 -2.27
CA ASN A 307 -11.03 -10.32 -1.96
C ASN A 307 -10.72 -10.64 -0.48
N GLY A 308 -10.22 -9.67 0.29
CA GLY A 308 -9.94 -9.80 1.73
C GLY A 308 -10.53 -8.65 2.55
N ASP A 309 -9.81 -8.24 3.61
CA ASP A 309 -10.27 -7.22 4.55
C ASP A 309 -9.68 -5.85 4.19
N GLY A 310 -10.49 -4.98 3.60
CA GLY A 310 -10.09 -3.64 3.19
C GLY A 310 -10.77 -2.55 4.01
N THR A 311 -9.99 -1.57 4.46
CA THR A 311 -10.49 -0.38 5.15
C THR A 311 -10.00 0.89 4.48
N PHE A 312 -10.92 1.79 4.15
CA PHE A 312 -10.59 3.13 3.67
C PHE A 312 -11.13 4.17 4.66
N ASN A 313 -10.25 5.04 5.16
CA ASN A 313 -10.60 6.14 6.05
C ASN A 313 -10.39 7.49 5.34
N LEU A 314 -11.46 8.19 5.01
CA LEU A 314 -11.44 9.54 4.45
C LEU A 314 -11.84 10.56 5.54
N SER A 315 -10.88 11.35 5.99
CA SER A 315 -11.07 12.38 7.02
C SER A 315 -10.72 13.80 6.55
N GLY A 316 -10.15 13.93 5.35
CA GLY A 316 -9.83 15.20 4.71
C GLY A 316 -9.33 14.99 3.27
N GLY A 317 -9.12 16.07 2.53
CA GLY A 317 -8.68 16.02 1.13
C GLY A 317 -9.79 15.72 0.12
N SER A 318 -9.39 15.34 -1.10
CA SER A 318 -10.30 14.95 -2.19
C SER A 318 -10.01 13.54 -2.70
N LEU A 319 -11.06 12.77 -2.90
CA LEU A 319 -11.03 11.42 -3.44
C LEU A 319 -12.00 11.35 -4.63
N ALA A 320 -11.48 11.05 -5.81
CA ALA A 320 -12.25 10.86 -7.03
C ALA A 320 -12.04 9.46 -7.59
N ALA A 321 -13.13 8.81 -8.01
CA ALA A 321 -13.12 7.56 -8.75
C ALA A 321 -14.21 7.57 -9.81
N ASP A 322 -14.07 6.73 -10.85
CA ASP A 322 -15.16 6.48 -11.77
C ASP A 322 -16.27 5.69 -11.08
N SER A 323 -15.92 4.55 -10.47
CA SER A 323 -16.84 3.72 -9.69
C SER A 323 -16.24 3.35 -8.33
N ALA A 324 -17.08 3.01 -7.35
CA ALA A 324 -16.64 2.59 -6.01
C ALA A 324 -17.39 1.33 -5.55
N PHE A 325 -16.66 0.38 -4.97
CA PHE A 325 -17.21 -0.88 -4.46
C PHE A 325 -16.63 -1.20 -3.09
N VAL A 326 -17.51 -1.52 -2.14
CA VAL A 326 -17.15 -1.85 -0.76
C VAL A 326 -17.58 -3.27 -0.44
N GLY A 327 -16.62 -4.17 -0.20
CA GLY A 327 -16.84 -5.60 -0.07
C GLY A 327 -17.22 -6.21 -1.41
N ASN A 328 -16.28 -6.27 -2.36
CA ASN A 328 -16.58 -6.54 -3.78
C ASN A 328 -16.83 -8.03 -4.08
N ASN A 329 -15.90 -8.93 -3.76
CA ASN A 329 -15.99 -10.35 -4.10
C ASN A 329 -16.29 -11.24 -2.88
N ASP A 330 -16.60 -12.51 -3.12
CA ASP A 330 -16.99 -13.51 -2.12
C ASP A 330 -16.09 -13.55 -0.87
N ASN A 331 -16.71 -13.44 0.31
CA ASN A 331 -16.07 -13.39 1.62
C ASN A 331 -15.20 -12.15 1.88
N ALA A 332 -15.14 -11.19 0.95
CA ALA A 332 -14.43 -9.95 1.20
C ALA A 332 -15.19 -9.06 2.20
N VAL A 333 -14.43 -8.32 3.00
CA VAL A 333 -14.96 -7.37 3.99
C VAL A 333 -14.45 -5.99 3.60
N GLY A 334 -15.36 -5.11 3.19
CA GLY A 334 -15.04 -3.71 2.93
C GLY A 334 -15.60 -2.80 4.02
N ASP A 335 -14.78 -1.90 4.54
CA ASP A 335 -15.20 -0.83 5.45
C ASP A 335 -14.72 0.51 4.90
N PHE A 336 -15.65 1.36 4.46
CA PHE A 336 -15.37 2.71 3.99
C PHE A 336 -15.93 3.71 4.99
N VAL A 337 -15.05 4.37 5.73
CA VAL A 337 -15.39 5.42 6.69
C VAL A 337 -15.08 6.78 6.08
N ILE A 338 -16.08 7.67 6.06
CA ILE A 338 -15.91 9.08 5.71
C ILE A 338 -16.35 9.97 6.87
N SER A 339 -15.42 10.76 7.39
CA SER A 339 -15.60 11.69 8.50
C SER A 339 -15.32 13.16 8.13
N GLY A 340 -14.81 13.38 6.92
CA GLY A 340 -14.50 14.70 6.36
C GLY A 340 -14.03 14.58 4.91
N GLY A 341 -13.70 15.72 4.30
CA GLY A 341 -13.18 15.77 2.92
C GLY A 341 -14.25 15.62 1.85
N THR A 342 -13.83 15.37 0.61
CA THR A 342 -14.71 15.26 -0.56
C THR A 342 -14.55 13.91 -1.23
N LEU A 343 -15.64 13.16 -1.35
CA LEU A 343 -15.77 11.99 -2.22
C LEU A 343 -16.56 12.36 -3.47
N THR A 344 -16.03 12.03 -4.65
CA THR A 344 -16.73 12.12 -5.92
C THR A 344 -16.63 10.79 -6.67
N VAL A 345 -17.78 10.15 -6.88
CA VAL A 345 -17.90 8.95 -7.72
C VAL A 345 -18.67 9.35 -8.97
N THR A 346 -18.06 9.22 -10.14
CA THR A 346 -18.67 9.74 -11.39
C THR A 346 -19.82 8.86 -11.86
N ASN A 347 -19.66 7.55 -11.75
CA ASN A 347 -20.65 6.53 -12.06
C ASN A 347 -21.20 5.97 -10.75
N ASN A 348 -21.01 4.68 -10.50
CA ASN A 348 -21.80 3.96 -9.52
C ASN A 348 -21.03 3.72 -8.22
N PHE A 349 -21.74 3.77 -7.10
CA PHE A 349 -21.23 3.36 -5.80
C PHE A 349 -22.02 2.14 -5.32
N ALA A 350 -21.34 1.04 -5.00
CA ALA A 350 -21.96 -0.15 -4.42
C ALA A 350 -21.38 -0.56 -3.05
N VAL A 351 -22.27 -1.02 -2.15
CA VAL A 351 -21.94 -1.57 -0.83
C VAL A 351 -22.41 -3.02 -0.79
N ALA A 352 -21.50 -3.93 -0.46
CA ALA A 352 -21.67 -5.38 -0.46
C ALA A 352 -22.16 -5.94 -1.81
N ALA A 353 -21.76 -5.34 -2.93
CA ALA A 353 -22.09 -5.82 -4.27
C ALA A 353 -20.83 -6.03 -5.12
N THR A 354 -20.95 -6.93 -6.09
CA THR A 354 -19.88 -7.23 -7.06
C THR A 354 -19.73 -6.12 -8.10
N SER A 355 -18.56 -6.01 -8.72
CA SER A 355 -18.22 -4.99 -9.73
C SER A 355 -19.11 -5.01 -10.98
N ASN A 356 -19.83 -6.10 -11.21
CA ASN A 356 -20.82 -6.24 -12.27
C ASN A 356 -22.23 -5.83 -11.83
N PHE A 357 -22.40 -5.23 -10.65
CA PHE A 357 -23.69 -4.94 -10.02
C PHE A 357 -24.60 -6.18 -9.93
N ASN A 358 -24.01 -7.37 -9.93
CA ASN A 358 -24.78 -8.60 -9.84
C ASN A 358 -25.13 -8.84 -8.37
N LEU A 359 -26.39 -8.56 -8.04
CA LEU A 359 -27.00 -8.69 -6.71
C LEU A 359 -27.27 -10.15 -6.30
N ALA A 360 -26.88 -11.14 -7.10
CA ALA A 360 -27.21 -12.55 -6.86
C ALA A 360 -26.43 -13.15 -5.68
N ALA A 361 -26.92 -12.90 -4.46
CA ALA A 361 -27.12 -13.73 -3.25
C ALA A 361 -26.31 -15.02 -2.94
N THR A 362 -25.25 -15.40 -3.66
CA THR A 362 -24.47 -16.62 -3.35
C THR A 362 -23.14 -16.36 -2.65
N THR A 363 -22.76 -15.10 -2.53
CA THR A 363 -21.46 -14.65 -2.05
C THR A 363 -21.59 -14.32 -0.56
N ALA A 364 -20.50 -14.35 0.23
CA ALA A 364 -20.51 -13.99 1.67
C ALA A 364 -19.81 -12.65 1.95
N ASN A 365 -19.64 -11.81 0.92
CA ASN A 365 -19.08 -10.46 1.05
C ASN A 365 -19.89 -9.56 2.00
N THR A 366 -19.20 -8.71 2.75
CA THR A 366 -19.83 -7.72 3.63
C THR A 366 -19.25 -6.36 3.29
N GLY A 367 -20.12 -5.36 3.26
CA GLY A 367 -19.74 -3.99 2.92
C GLY A 367 -20.35 -3.02 3.90
N ARG A 368 -19.55 -2.07 4.37
CA ARG A 368 -19.99 -0.99 5.25
C ARG A 368 -19.56 0.34 4.69
N LEU A 369 -20.52 1.24 4.48
CA LEU A 369 -20.27 2.66 4.30
C LEU A 369 -20.64 3.36 5.61
N ALA A 370 -19.69 4.04 6.25
CA ALA A 370 -19.90 4.80 7.47
C ALA A 370 -19.69 6.30 7.21
N VAL A 371 -20.72 7.10 7.41
CA VAL A 371 -20.66 8.57 7.36
C VAL A 371 -20.67 9.09 8.79
N VAL A 372 -19.66 9.87 9.15
CA VAL A 372 -19.46 10.36 10.53
C VAL A 372 -19.44 11.87 10.52
N GLY A 373 -20.39 12.47 11.22
CA GLY A 373 -20.50 13.92 11.35
C GLY A 373 -20.85 14.65 10.07
N SER A 374 -20.65 15.97 10.06
CA SER A 374 -21.14 16.87 8.99
C SER A 374 -20.07 17.46 8.07
N ASP A 375 -18.80 17.06 8.22
CA ASP A 375 -17.66 17.72 7.57
C ASP A 375 -17.30 17.12 6.19
N ALA A 376 -18.06 16.12 5.73
CA ALA A 376 -17.85 15.47 4.43
C ALA A 376 -18.78 16.00 3.34
N THR A 377 -18.28 16.00 2.09
CA THR A 377 -19.08 16.17 0.87
C THR A 377 -19.05 14.86 0.07
N ILE A 378 -20.22 14.28 -0.20
CA ILE A 378 -20.34 12.98 -0.88
C ILE A 378 -21.24 13.14 -2.10
N ALA A 379 -20.68 12.97 -3.29
CA ALA A 379 -21.41 13.05 -4.55
C ALA A 379 -21.23 11.77 -5.38
N ILE A 380 -22.35 11.20 -5.84
CA ILE A 380 -22.41 10.01 -6.69
C ILE A 380 -23.21 10.34 -7.94
N GLY A 381 -22.56 10.32 -9.10
CA GLY A 381 -23.16 10.72 -10.38
C GLY A 381 -24.09 9.65 -10.99
N GLY A 382 -23.90 8.38 -10.65
CA GLY A 382 -24.70 7.25 -11.11
C GLY A 382 -25.59 6.68 -10.01
N PHE A 383 -25.72 5.35 -9.99
CA PHE A 383 -26.54 4.63 -9.03
C PHE A 383 -25.82 4.44 -7.70
N PHE A 384 -26.62 4.41 -6.62
CA PHE A 384 -26.18 3.92 -5.32
C PHE A 384 -26.83 2.56 -5.03
N VAL A 385 -26.03 1.54 -4.75
CA VAL A 385 -26.52 0.16 -4.59
C VAL A 385 -26.09 -0.40 -3.24
N ALA A 386 -27.07 -0.74 -2.40
CA ALA A 386 -26.90 -1.43 -1.13
C ALA A 386 -28.04 -2.45 -0.94
N ASP A 387 -28.31 -3.25 -1.96
CA ASP A 387 -29.50 -4.11 -2.02
C ASP A 387 -29.24 -5.55 -1.54
N THR A 388 -28.57 -5.69 -0.40
CA THR A 388 -28.28 -6.99 0.22
C THR A 388 -28.27 -6.86 1.73
N ASP A 389 -28.65 -7.93 2.42
CA ASP A 389 -28.67 -8.02 3.89
C ASP A 389 -27.27 -7.90 4.54
N ARG A 390 -26.22 -7.86 3.73
CA ARG A 390 -24.82 -7.70 4.12
C ARG A 390 -24.27 -6.30 3.84
N ALA A 391 -25.09 -5.41 3.29
CA ALA A 391 -24.77 -3.99 3.16
C ALA A 391 -25.21 -3.24 4.43
N THR A 392 -24.25 -2.59 5.09
CA THR A 392 -24.51 -1.70 6.23
C THR A 392 -24.23 -0.26 5.84
N LEU A 393 -25.20 0.63 6.06
CA LEU A 393 -25.06 2.07 5.93
C LEU A 393 -25.07 2.67 7.34
N ALA A 394 -23.89 3.02 7.85
CA ALA A 394 -23.74 3.58 9.19
C ALA A 394 -23.71 5.12 9.12
N PHE A 395 -24.48 5.77 9.99
CA PHE A 395 -24.53 7.23 10.10
C PHE A 395 -24.38 7.64 11.57
N ASP A 396 -23.27 8.30 11.88
CA ASP A 396 -22.98 8.82 13.22
C ASP A 396 -23.21 10.33 13.26
N VAL A 397 -24.30 10.76 13.91
CA VAL A 397 -24.68 12.17 14.00
C VAL A 397 -23.79 12.90 15.02
N ASP A 398 -23.15 13.99 14.61
CA ASP A 398 -22.34 14.85 15.48
C ASP A 398 -23.06 16.16 15.89
N GLY A 399 -22.32 17.12 16.47
CA GLY A 399 -22.88 18.42 16.86
C GLY A 399 -23.25 19.34 15.70
N GLY A 400 -22.74 19.08 14.48
CA GLY A 400 -23.09 19.75 13.23
C GLY A 400 -24.16 19.02 12.42
N GLY A 401 -24.41 17.73 12.72
CA GLY A 401 -25.43 16.90 12.10
C GLY A 401 -24.82 15.68 11.43
N ILE A 402 -25.20 15.44 10.18
CA ILE A 402 -24.67 14.35 9.35
C ILE A 402 -24.47 14.85 7.93
N SER A 403 -23.41 14.41 7.27
CA SER A 403 -23.19 14.66 5.85
C SER A 403 -24.20 13.89 5.00
N LEU A 404 -24.74 14.59 4.00
CA LEU A 404 -25.67 14.01 3.04
C LEU A 404 -24.93 13.20 1.97
N VAL A 405 -25.40 11.99 1.68
CA VAL A 405 -25.02 11.24 0.48
C VAL A 405 -25.87 11.74 -0.70
N ASP A 406 -25.28 12.51 -1.61
CA ASP A 406 -25.97 13.07 -2.78
C ASP A 406 -25.84 12.14 -4.00
N VAL A 407 -26.93 11.45 -4.33
CA VAL A 407 -27.02 10.55 -5.48
C VAL A 407 -27.78 11.26 -6.60
N ALA A 408 -27.16 11.39 -7.77
CA ALA A 408 -27.78 12.01 -8.92
C ALA A 408 -28.84 11.10 -9.58
N SER A 409 -28.66 9.78 -9.50
CA SER A 409 -29.59 8.78 -10.03
C SER A 409 -30.43 8.11 -8.94
N ASP A 410 -30.83 6.85 -9.16
CA ASP A 410 -31.61 6.05 -8.23
C ASP A 410 -30.73 5.38 -7.15
N ALA A 411 -31.33 5.12 -5.99
CA ALA A 411 -30.75 4.33 -4.91
C ALA A 411 -31.54 3.04 -4.66
N PHE A 412 -30.83 1.92 -4.58
CA PHE A 412 -31.39 0.59 -4.35
C PHE A 412 -31.00 0.07 -2.97
N LEU A 413 -31.94 0.05 -2.03
CA LEU A 413 -31.72 -0.15 -0.59
C LEU A 413 -32.58 -1.27 0.01
N SER A 414 -33.28 -2.07 -0.80
CA SER A 414 -34.38 -2.93 -0.31
C SER A 414 -34.00 -3.94 0.77
N GLN A 415 -32.73 -4.33 0.84
CA GLN A 415 -32.21 -5.24 1.85
C GLN A 415 -31.09 -4.63 2.73
N ALA A 416 -30.73 -3.36 2.54
CA ALA A 416 -29.72 -2.71 3.37
C ALA A 416 -30.15 -2.64 4.84
N THR A 417 -29.15 -2.69 5.72
CA THR A 417 -29.28 -2.29 7.11
C THR A 417 -28.73 -0.88 7.31
N VAL A 418 -29.50 0.00 7.94
CA VAL A 418 -29.04 1.31 8.42
C VAL A 418 -28.68 1.20 9.89
N ASP A 419 -27.47 1.62 10.25
CA ASP A 419 -26.95 1.70 11.62
C ASP A 419 -26.84 3.17 12.00
N MET A 420 -27.52 3.58 13.08
CA MET A 420 -27.64 4.98 13.48
C MET A 420 -26.98 5.22 14.83
N GLY A 421 -25.88 5.96 14.83
CA GLY A 421 -25.18 6.38 16.05
C GLY A 421 -25.29 7.86 16.35
N VAL A 422 -24.90 8.20 17.57
CA VAL A 422 -24.71 9.58 18.03
C VAL A 422 -23.25 9.71 18.44
N ALA A 423 -22.48 10.51 17.69
CA ALA A 423 -21.07 10.72 17.95
C ALA A 423 -20.84 11.39 19.31
N ALA A 424 -19.63 11.21 19.86
CA ALA A 424 -19.30 11.74 21.18
C ALA A 424 -19.50 13.27 21.24
N GLY A 425 -20.35 13.72 22.17
CA GLY A 425 -20.63 15.13 22.39
C GLY A 425 -21.87 15.66 21.65
N ALA A 426 -22.48 14.88 20.77
CA ALA A 426 -23.75 15.25 20.15
C ALA A 426 -24.94 15.00 21.08
N THR A 427 -25.94 15.88 20.99
CA THR A 427 -27.16 15.85 21.80
C THR A 427 -28.38 16.12 20.92
N PRO A 428 -28.78 15.15 20.05
CA PRO A 428 -29.98 15.31 19.25
C PRO A 428 -31.21 15.43 20.17
N SER A 429 -32.09 16.35 19.82
CA SER A 429 -33.37 16.55 20.49
C SER A 429 -34.44 15.65 19.91
N LEU A 430 -35.47 15.35 20.71
CA LEU A 430 -36.63 14.58 20.26
C LEU A 430 -37.28 15.24 19.04
N GLY A 431 -37.39 14.48 17.95
CA GLY A 431 -37.96 14.95 16.69
C GLY A 431 -36.96 15.63 15.76
N ASP A 432 -35.68 15.75 16.14
CA ASP A 432 -34.63 16.16 15.21
C ASP A 432 -34.58 15.18 14.04
N ALA A 433 -34.49 15.75 12.83
CA ALA A 433 -34.51 15.02 11.59
C ALA A 433 -33.21 15.24 10.82
N PHE A 434 -32.68 14.15 10.28
CA PHE A 434 -31.40 14.11 9.59
C PHE A 434 -31.59 13.47 8.21
N ASP A 435 -31.24 14.21 7.17
CA ASP A 435 -31.28 13.72 5.79
C ASP A 435 -29.99 12.94 5.53
N LEU A 436 -30.13 11.63 5.30
CA LEU A 436 -29.00 10.70 5.19
C LEU A 436 -28.53 10.56 3.73
N LEU A 437 -29.50 10.42 2.83
CA LEU A 437 -29.28 10.18 1.40
C LEU A 437 -30.40 10.84 0.59
N THR A 438 -30.03 11.49 -0.52
CA THR A 438 -30.98 11.97 -1.54
C THR A 438 -30.72 11.25 -2.86
N ALA A 439 -31.80 10.95 -3.59
CA ALA A 439 -31.74 10.30 -4.91
C ALA A 439 -32.93 10.72 -5.78
N SER A 440 -32.87 10.44 -7.08
CA SER A 440 -34.01 10.58 -8.00
C SER A 440 -35.19 9.71 -7.56
N SER A 441 -34.90 8.45 -7.20
CA SER A 441 -35.81 7.56 -6.50
C SER A 441 -35.07 6.64 -5.52
N ILE A 442 -35.78 6.17 -4.50
CA ILE A 442 -35.32 5.19 -3.52
C ILE A 442 -36.34 4.05 -3.55
N ASP A 443 -35.88 2.86 -3.93
CA ASP A 443 -36.74 1.70 -4.24
C ASP A 443 -37.54 1.18 -3.03
N ALA A 444 -36.96 1.25 -1.84
CA ALA A 444 -37.56 0.77 -0.60
C ALA A 444 -36.94 1.45 0.63
N LEU A 445 -37.68 1.41 1.73
CA LEU A 445 -37.17 1.84 3.04
C LEU A 445 -36.24 0.73 3.59
N PRO A 446 -34.96 1.00 3.87
CA PRO A 446 -34.06 0.00 4.42
C PRO A 446 -34.44 -0.38 5.85
N THR A 447 -33.87 -1.49 6.35
CA THR A 447 -34.11 -1.94 7.73
C THR A 447 -33.21 -1.19 8.68
N LEU A 448 -33.75 -0.63 9.75
CA LEU A 448 -32.96 -0.05 10.83
C LEU A 448 -32.36 -1.18 11.70
N LEU A 449 -31.09 -1.05 12.09
CA LEU A 449 -30.42 -2.01 12.96
C LEU A 449 -31.19 -2.16 14.28
N ALA A 450 -31.32 -3.39 14.77
CA ALA A 450 -32.20 -3.70 15.89
C ALA A 450 -31.84 -2.95 17.19
N ALA A 451 -30.56 -2.63 17.38
CA ALA A 451 -30.10 -1.82 18.50
C ALA A 451 -30.66 -0.39 18.46
N ASP A 452 -30.94 0.13 17.27
CA ASP A 452 -31.28 1.52 17.02
C ASP A 452 -32.77 1.76 16.85
N ALA A 453 -33.53 0.68 16.62
CA ALA A 453 -34.99 0.72 16.40
C ALA A 453 -35.79 1.34 17.55
N SER A 454 -35.19 1.48 18.74
CA SER A 454 -35.81 2.19 19.87
C SER A 454 -35.54 3.70 19.85
N ALA A 455 -34.42 4.12 19.26
CA ALA A 455 -33.89 5.48 19.26
C ALA A 455 -34.24 6.27 18.00
N TRP A 456 -34.47 5.58 16.88
CA TRP A 456 -34.61 6.20 15.58
C TRP A 456 -35.82 5.64 14.81
N SER A 457 -36.39 6.47 13.93
CA SER A 457 -37.26 6.01 12.84
C SER A 457 -36.71 6.47 11.51
N LEU A 458 -36.89 5.65 10.48
CA LEU A 458 -36.59 6.00 9.10
C LEU A 458 -37.88 6.30 8.33
N ASP A 459 -37.81 7.25 7.40
CA ASP A 459 -38.89 7.56 6.47
C ASP A 459 -38.33 7.95 5.09
N LEU A 460 -39.16 7.77 4.06
CA LEU A 460 -38.89 8.26 2.70
C LEU A 460 -39.77 9.47 2.43
N VAL A 461 -39.15 10.65 2.33
CA VAL A 461 -39.86 11.91 2.07
C VAL A 461 -39.53 12.43 0.68
N SER A 462 -40.45 13.19 0.06
CA SER A 462 -40.13 13.93 -1.16
C SER A 462 -39.19 15.09 -0.84
N GLY A 463 -38.11 15.24 -1.59
CA GLY A 463 -37.13 16.31 -1.35
C GLY A 463 -35.84 16.11 -2.16
N GLY A 464 -34.91 17.05 -2.03
CA GLY A 464 -33.61 16.98 -2.72
C GLY A 464 -33.75 16.80 -4.23
N ASN A 465 -33.18 15.71 -4.76
CA ASN A 465 -33.23 15.32 -6.17
C ASN A 465 -34.46 14.46 -6.53
N GLY A 466 -35.35 14.18 -5.59
CA GLY A 466 -36.57 13.40 -5.79
C GLY A 466 -37.10 12.84 -4.48
N GLN A 467 -36.35 11.91 -3.89
CA GLN A 467 -36.62 11.29 -2.60
C GLN A 467 -35.44 11.44 -1.65
N VAL A 468 -35.74 11.52 -0.37
CA VAL A 468 -34.76 11.61 0.72
C VAL A 468 -35.03 10.50 1.73
N LEU A 469 -34.00 9.73 2.06
CA LEU A 469 -33.98 8.86 3.22
C LEU A 469 -33.67 9.72 4.45
N ARG A 470 -34.63 9.79 5.38
CA ARG A 470 -34.55 10.63 6.57
C ARG A 470 -34.62 9.79 7.83
N ALA A 471 -33.70 10.05 8.77
CA ALA A 471 -33.79 9.54 10.14
C ALA A 471 -34.39 10.61 11.06
N THR A 472 -35.25 10.19 12.00
CA THR A 472 -35.79 11.07 13.06
C THR A 472 -35.47 10.48 14.42
N TYR A 473 -34.95 11.29 15.33
CA TYR A 473 -34.59 10.88 16.67
C TYR A 473 -35.84 10.80 17.58
N LEU A 474 -36.06 9.65 18.23
CA LEU A 474 -37.29 9.31 18.95
C LEU A 474 -37.15 9.22 20.47
N ILE A 475 -35.93 9.03 20.99
CA ILE A 475 -35.74 8.95 22.43
C ILE A 475 -35.54 10.36 22.97
N PRO A 476 -36.40 10.84 23.88
CA PRO A 476 -36.06 12.02 24.66
C PRO A 476 -34.77 11.71 25.42
N GLU A 477 -33.81 12.65 25.44
CA GLU A 477 -32.56 12.51 26.20
C GLU A 477 -32.84 11.75 27.50
N PRO A 478 -32.04 10.71 27.82
CA PRO A 478 -32.37 9.80 28.89
C PRO A 478 -32.78 10.61 30.10
N ALA A 479 -33.83 10.14 30.77
CA ALA A 479 -34.31 10.75 32.00
C ALA A 479 -33.19 10.86 33.05
N SER A 480 -31.94 10.43 32.83
CA SER A 480 -30.76 10.81 33.61
C SER A 480 -30.67 12.31 33.88
N ALA A 481 -30.98 13.22 32.95
CA ALA A 481 -31.06 14.65 33.27
C ALA A 481 -32.21 14.94 34.25
N ALA A 482 -33.38 14.33 34.04
CA ALA A 482 -34.53 14.44 34.93
C ALA A 482 -34.31 13.75 36.29
N VAL A 483 -33.53 12.67 36.35
CA VAL A 483 -33.18 11.86 37.52
C VAL A 483 -32.05 12.52 38.29
N LEU A 484 -31.11 13.18 37.60
CA LEU A 484 -30.10 14.03 38.21
C LEU A 484 -30.74 15.30 38.75
N ALA A 485 -31.66 15.94 38.01
CA ALA A 485 -32.43 17.08 38.50
C ALA A 485 -33.33 16.71 39.69
N ALA A 486 -34.02 15.57 39.62
CA ALA A 486 -34.81 15.04 40.74
C ALA A 486 -33.91 14.66 41.93
N GLY A 487 -32.75 14.05 41.68
CA GLY A 487 -31.75 13.73 42.69
C GLY A 487 -31.18 14.98 43.38
N ALA A 488 -30.89 16.03 42.60
CA ALA A 488 -30.42 17.32 43.12
C ALA A 488 -31.52 18.05 43.92
N LEU A 489 -32.78 18.01 43.47
CA LEU A 489 -33.94 18.53 44.23
C LEU A 489 -34.16 17.75 45.54
N LEU A 490 -34.00 16.43 45.54
CA LEU A 490 -34.07 15.61 46.75
C LEU A 490 -32.91 15.90 47.71
N LEU A 491 -31.69 16.13 47.20
CA LEU A 491 -30.55 16.54 48.02
C LEU A 491 -30.72 17.96 48.59
N ALA A 492 -31.23 18.91 47.79
CA ALA A 492 -31.50 20.27 48.23
C ALA A 492 -32.61 20.34 49.28
N SER A 493 -33.67 19.54 49.12
CA SER A 493 -34.77 19.47 50.12
C SER A 493 -34.33 18.83 51.44
N ARG A 494 -33.44 17.82 51.42
CA ARG A 494 -32.84 17.27 52.65
C ARG A 494 -32.01 18.28 53.43
N ARG A 495 -31.32 19.21 52.75
CA ARG A 495 -30.49 20.23 53.41
C ARG A 495 -31.30 21.27 54.19
N ARG A 496 -32.60 21.44 53.88
CA ARG A 496 -33.50 22.38 54.59
C ARG A 496 -34.10 21.86 55.90
N VAL A 497 -33.97 20.56 56.20
CA VAL A 497 -34.58 19.94 57.40
C VAL A 497 -33.55 19.79 58.54
N ALA A 498 -32.27 20.07 58.29
CA ALA A 498 -31.19 19.90 59.27
C ALA A 498 -30.61 21.22 59.83
N GLY A 499 -31.27 22.36 59.62
CA GLY A 499 -30.97 23.64 60.25
C GLY A 499 -32.26 24.27 60.76
#